data_AF-A0A1D2VM97-F1
#
_entry.id   AF-A0A1D2VM97-F1
#
_cell.length_a   1.000
_cell.length_b   1.000
_cell.length_c   1.000
_cell.angle_alpha   90.00
_cell.angle_beta   90.00
_cell.angle_gamma   90.00
#
_symmetry.space_group_name_H-M   'P 1'
#
loop_
_entity.id
_entity.type
_entity.pdbx_description
1 polymer ?
#
loop_
_entity_poly.entity_id
_entity_poly.type
_entity_poly.pdbx_seq_one_letter_code
_entity_poly.pdbx_strand_id
1 'polypeptide(L)' 'IIIKILSKSIKLSLETLQLTVSYIKFKIQDEENIPMENQKLSFNGETLENYKTLADYDIKDGSILHL' A
#
# COMPACT_ATOMS: atom_id res chain seq x y z
N ILE A 1 -0.19 -8.87 -3.49
CA ILE A 1 -0.80 -7.96 -2.48
C ILE A 1 -1.98 -7.23 -3.10
N ILE A 2 -3.05 -6.98 -2.36
CA ILE A 2 -4.23 -6.24 -2.87
C ILE A 2 -4.41 -4.97 -2.04
N ILE A 3 -4.53 -3.82 -2.70
CA ILE A 3 -4.93 -2.56 -2.07
C ILE A 3 -6.40 -2.32 -2.40
N LYS A 4 -7.25 -2.22 -1.39
CA LYS A 4 -8.64 -1.81 -1.53
C LYS A 4 -8.75 -0.30 -1.44
N ILE A 5 -9.39 0.26 -2.45
CA ILE A 5 -9.80 1.65 -2.56
C ILE A 5 -11.33 1.65 -2.57
N LEU A 6 -11.99 2.70 -2.08
CA LEU A 6 -13.45 2.76 -1.87
C LEU A 6 -14.29 2.02 -2.92
N SER A 7 -14.02 2.22 -4.21
CA SER A 7 -14.74 1.60 -5.33
C SER A 7 -13.93 0.62 -6.18
N LYS A 8 -12.66 0.34 -5.83
CA LYS A 8 -11.72 -0.40 -6.68
C LYS A 8 -10.70 -1.22 -5.89
N SER A 9 -9.94 -2.05 -6.59
CA SER A 9 -8.79 -2.74 -6.02
C SER A 9 -7.60 -2.73 -6.98
N ILE A 10 -6.40 -2.45 -6.45
CA ILE A 10 -5.14 -2.53 -7.17
C ILE A 10 -4.42 -3.80 -6.74
N LYS A 11 -3.92 -4.58 -7.72
CA LYS A 11 -3.10 -5.77 -7.45
C LYS A 11 -1.63 -5.44 -7.65
N LEU A 12 -0.83 -5.61 -6.60
CA LEU A 12 0.62 -5.45 -6.64
C LEU A 12 1.35 -6.80 -6.63
N SER A 13 2.48 -6.85 -7.35
CA SER A 13 3.35 -8.04 -7.44
C SER A 13 4.12 -8.31 -6.14
N LEU A 14 4.65 -9.52 -5.99
CA LEU A 14 5.45 -9.93 -4.83
C LEU A 14 6.69 -9.08 -4.60
N GLU A 15 7.27 -8.54 -5.66
CA GLU A 15 8.44 -7.64 -5.60
C GLU A 15 8.16 -6.38 -4.77
N THR A 16 6.88 -6.00 -4.63
CA THR A 16 6.49 -4.85 -3.82
C THR A 16 6.64 -5.05 -2.32
N LEU A 17 6.85 -6.28 -1.85
CA LEU A 17 7.05 -6.59 -0.42
C LEU A 17 8.30 -5.91 0.15
N GLN A 18 9.35 -5.77 -0.67
CA GLN A 18 10.62 -5.15 -0.28
C GLN A 18 10.62 -3.63 -0.44
N LEU A 19 9.53 -3.05 -0.97
CA LEU A 19 9.45 -1.62 -1.23
C LEU A 19 8.88 -0.89 -0.02
N THR A 20 9.32 0.36 0.14
CA THR A 20 8.82 1.25 1.18
C THR A 20 7.37 1.64 0.92
N VAL A 21 6.65 1.95 1.99
CA VAL A 21 5.28 2.45 1.91
C VAL A 21 5.20 3.72 1.06
N SER A 22 6.21 4.61 1.12
CA SER A 22 6.28 5.78 0.24
C SER A 22 6.25 5.43 -1.25
N TYR A 23 6.96 4.38 -1.65
CA TYR A 23 6.98 3.94 -3.05
C TYR A 23 5.63 3.34 -3.48
N ILE A 24 4.96 2.63 -2.57
CA ILE A 24 3.60 2.13 -2.82
C ILE A 24 2.62 3.30 -3.01
N LYS A 25 2.70 4.32 -2.16
CA LYS A 25 1.86 5.52 -2.29
C LYS A 25 2.12 6.29 -3.58
N PHE A 26 3.38 6.36 -4.00
CA PHE A 26 3.74 6.93 -5.30
C PHE A 26 3.05 6.19 -6.46
N LYS A 27 3.06 4.86 -6.47
CA LYS A 27 2.35 4.05 -7.48
C LYS A 27 0.84 4.31 -7.49
N ILE A 28 0.23 4.38 -6.30
CA ILE A 28 -1.20 4.72 -6.18
C ILE A 28 -1.47 6.13 -6.72
N GLN A 29 -0.59 7.09 -6.47
CA GLN A 29 -0.75 8.44 -7.00
C GLN A 29 -0.71 8.45 -8.52
N ASP A 30 0.21 7.72 -9.13
CA ASP A 30 0.35 7.59 -10.58
C ASP A 30 -0.90 6.96 -11.22
N GLU A 31 -1.47 5.93 -10.57
CA GLU A 31 -2.64 5.20 -11.10
C GLU A 31 -3.99 5.88 -10.81
N GLU A 32 -4.18 6.43 -9.60
CA GLU A 32 -5.48 6.92 -9.12
C GLU A 32 -5.54 8.45 -8.95
N ASN A 33 -4.44 9.16 -9.20
CA ASN A 33 -4.35 10.63 -9.07
C ASN A 33 -4.66 11.15 -7.65
N ILE A 34 -4.41 10.34 -6.62
CA ILE A 34 -4.57 10.71 -5.21
C ILE A 34 -3.21 11.20 -4.69
N PRO A 35 -3.04 12.45 -4.23
CA PRO A 35 -1.77 12.94 -3.69
C PRO A 35 -1.26 12.05 -2.54
N MET A 36 0.04 11.72 -2.52
CA MET A 36 0.65 10.82 -1.51
C MET A 36 0.34 11.22 -0.06
N GLU A 37 0.26 12.51 0.23
CA GLU A 37 -0.05 13.06 1.56
C GLU A 37 -1.49 12.76 2.00
N ASN A 38 -2.40 12.54 1.06
CA ASN A 38 -3.80 12.20 1.32
C ASN A 38 -4.02 10.68 1.41
N GLN A 39 -3.00 9.86 1.15
CA GLN A 39 -3.08 8.42 1.17
C GLN A 39 -2.77 7.85 2.56
N LYS A 40 -3.75 7.15 3.16
CA LYS A 40 -3.63 6.50 4.47
C LYS A 40 -3.73 4.98 4.35
N LEU A 41 -2.63 4.39 3.88
CA LEU A 41 -2.53 2.93 3.84
C LEU A 41 -2.58 2.36 5.26
N SER A 42 -3.41 1.34 5.43
CA SER A 42 -3.56 0.61 6.68
C SER A 42 -3.62 -0.90 6.47
N PHE A 43 -3.12 -1.65 7.46
CA PHE A 43 -3.14 -3.10 7.51
C PHE A 43 -3.41 -3.53 8.95
N ASN A 44 -4.35 -4.47 9.17
CA ASN A 44 -4.74 -4.95 10.50
C ASN A 44 -5.07 -3.84 11.53
N GLY A 45 -5.61 -2.71 11.07
CA GLY A 45 -5.95 -1.56 11.92
C GLY A 45 -4.78 -0.62 12.23
N GLU A 46 -3.56 -0.93 11.78
CA GLU A 46 -2.39 -0.06 11.91
C GLU A 46 -2.20 0.78 10.63
N THR A 47 -1.86 2.07 10.79
CA THR A 47 -1.50 2.95 9.67
C THR A 47 -0.03 2.78 9.32
N LEU A 48 0.27 2.61 8.04
CA LEU A 48 1.62 2.33 7.58
C LEU A 48 2.47 3.61 7.45
N GLU A 49 3.65 3.57 8.05
CA GLU A 49 4.65 4.64 8.00
C GLU A 49 5.49 4.61 6.72
N ASN A 50 5.71 5.78 6.11
CA ASN A 50 6.32 5.93 4.78
C ASN A 50 7.72 5.31 4.63
N TYR A 51 8.52 5.24 5.70
CA TYR A 51 9.92 4.78 5.66
C TYR A 51 10.08 3.27 5.89
N LYS A 52 9.03 2.58 6.35
CA LYS A 52 9.02 1.12 6.52
C LYS A 52 8.65 0.43 5.21
N THR A 53 9.12 -0.79 5.04
CA THR A 53 8.73 -1.69 3.94
C THR A 53 7.43 -2.40 4.27
N LEU A 54 6.77 -3.02 3.26
CA LEU A 54 5.61 -3.87 3.53
C LEU A 54 6.01 -5.11 4.36
N ALA A 55 7.20 -5.66 4.12
CA ALA A 55 7.73 -6.79 4.87
C ALA A 55 7.92 -6.48 6.36
N ASP A 56 8.25 -5.24 6.74
CA ASP A 56 8.38 -4.83 8.15
C ASP A 56 7.07 -4.96 8.94
N TYR A 57 5.92 -4.99 8.26
CA TYR A 57 4.59 -5.20 8.85
C TYR A 57 4.09 -6.66 8.73
N ASP A 58 4.95 -7.60 8.35
CA ASP A 58 4.59 -8.99 8.04
C ASP A 58 3.48 -9.12 6.98
N ILE A 59 3.39 -8.14 6.06
CA ILE A 59 2.50 -8.20 4.90
C ILE A 59 3.06 -9.26 3.96
N LYS A 60 2.19 -10.13 3.43
CA LYS A 60 2.54 -11.27 2.59
C LYS A 60 1.74 -11.27 1.31
N ASP A 61 1.99 -12.26 0.46
CA ASP A 61 1.11 -12.47 -0.67
C ASP A 61 -0.33 -12.71 -0.22
N GLY A 62 -1.28 -12.20 -1.02
CA GLY A 62 -2.70 -12.27 -0.68
C GLY A 62 -3.15 -11.32 0.44
N SER A 63 -2.24 -10.64 1.17
CA SER A 63 -2.62 -9.62 2.15
C SER A 63 -3.42 -8.48 1.49
N ILE A 64 -4.37 -7.95 2.25
CA ILE A 64 -5.25 -6.84 1.83
C ILE A 64 -4.92 -5.60 2.64
N LEU A 65 -4.51 -4.53 1.96
CA LEU A 65 -4.34 -3.20 2.53
C LEU A 65 -5.56 -2.35 2.21
N HIS A 66 -5.82 -1.35 3.05
CA HIS A 66 -6.89 -0.39 2.86
C HIS A 66 -6.31 1.00 2.69
N LEU A 67 -6.78 1.73 1.67
CA LEU A 67 -6.43 3.12 1.40
C LEU A 67 -7.51 4.08 1.89
#